data_AF-A0A6C0DL77-F1
#
_entry.id   AF-A0A6C0DL77-F1
#
_cell.length_a   1.000
_cell.length_b   1.000
_cell.length_c   1.000
_cell.angle_alpha   90.00
_cell.angle_beta   90.00
_cell.angle_gamma   90.00
#
_symmetry.space_group_name_H-M   'P 1'
#
loop_
_entity.id
_entity.type
_entity.pdbx_description
1 polymer ?
#
loop_
_entity_poly.entity_id
_entity_poly.type
_entity_poly.pdbx_seq_one_letter_code
_entity_poly.pdbx_strand_id
1 'polypeptide(L)' 'MFLSKLLKRIIKPEEKKLLGRWNIDYCNKKINNKIDLSNEDHCGPCGQYILDKTKENIPTITVKKNI' A
#
# COMPACT_ATOMS: atom_id res chain seq x y z
N MET A 1 -10.08 -38.36 27.01
CA MET A 1 -10.77 -37.05 27.14
C MET A 1 -10.74 -36.31 25.79
N PHE A 2 -11.50 -36.79 24.80
CA PHE A 2 -11.57 -36.19 23.45
C PHE A 2 -12.55 -35.02 23.38
N LEU A 3 -13.61 -35.06 24.20
CA LEU A 3 -14.66 -34.04 24.23
C LEU A 3 -14.13 -32.67 24.65
N SER A 4 -13.19 -32.61 25.60
CA SER A 4 -12.56 -31.37 26.03
C SER A 4 -11.71 -30.71 24.95
N LYS A 5 -11.11 -31.49 24.03
CA LYS A 5 -10.37 -30.97 22.88
C LYS A 5 -11.30 -30.38 21.82
N LEU A 6 -12.48 -30.99 21.61
CA LEU A 6 -13.51 -30.45 20.72
C LEU A 6 -14.03 -29.11 21.22
N LEU A 7 -14.38 -29.04 22.51
CA LEU A 7 -14.92 -27.82 23.13
C LEU A 7 -13.92 -26.66 23.07
N LYS A 8 -12.63 -26.92 23.32
CA LYS A 8 -11.57 -25.91 23.22
C LYS A 8 -11.40 -25.32 21.81
N ARG A 9 -11.76 -26.05 20.76
CA ARG A 9 -11.64 -25.59 19.37
C ARG A 9 -12.79 -24.67 18.95
N ILE A 10 -13.98 -24.86 19.54
CA ILE A 10 -15.16 -24.03 19.30
C ILE A 10 -15.09 -22.72 20.09
N ILE A 11 -14.56 -22.78 21.32
CA ILE A 11 -14.48 -21.63 22.23
C ILE A 11 -13.22 -20.78 21.95
N LYS A 12 -12.37 -21.15 20.98
CA LYS A 12 -11.15 -20.39 20.69
C LYS A 12 -11.55 -19.00 20.15
N PRO A 13 -11.21 -17.90 20.85
CA PRO A 13 -11.50 -16.57 20.35
C PRO A 13 -10.71 -16.34 19.05
N GLU A 14 -11.34 -15.69 18.06
CA GLU A 14 -10.68 -15.38 16.79
C GLU A 14 -9.49 -14.45 17.07
N GLU A 15 -8.29 -14.91 16.73
CA GLU A 15 -7.08 -14.09 16.85
C GLU A 15 -7.19 -12.90 15.88
N LYS A 16 -6.78 -11.71 16.33
CA LYS A 16 -6.81 -10.52 15.48
C LYS A 16 -5.91 -10.75 14.26
N LYS A 17 -6.50 -10.72 13.07
CA LYS A 17 -5.77 -10.84 11.80
C LYS A 17 -4.84 -9.65 11.63
N LEU A 18 -3.54 -9.92 11.43
CA LEU A 18 -2.55 -8.89 11.09
C LEU A 18 -2.66 -8.58 9.60
N LEU A 19 -3.26 -7.43 9.27
CA LEU A 19 -3.51 -7.00 7.87
C LEU A 19 -2.49 -5.96 7.35
N GLY A 20 -1.40 -5.73 8.10
CA GLY A 20 -0.35 -4.77 7.72
C GLY A 20 -0.86 -3.33 7.69
N ARG A 21 -0.66 -2.64 6.55
CA ARG A 21 -1.16 -1.27 6.30
C ARG A 21 -2.70 -1.19 6.24
N TRP A 22 -3.36 -2.33 6.11
CA TRP A 22 -4.81 -2.42 6.05
C TRP A 22 -5.38 -2.75 7.43
N ASN A 23 -6.62 -2.35 7.64
CA ASN A 23 -7.42 -2.65 8.82
C ASN A 23 -8.82 -3.05 8.37
N ILE A 24 -9.49 -3.92 9.13
CA ILE A 24 -10.91 -4.20 8.91
C ILE A 24 -11.65 -2.96 9.42
N ASP A 25 -12.33 -2.28 8.51
CA ASP A 25 -13.26 -1.20 8.84
C ASP A 25 -14.69 -1.74 8.70
N TYR A 26 -15.58 -1.27 9.56
CA TYR A 26 -17.00 -1.64 9.56
C TYR A 26 -17.90 -0.44 9.23
N CYS A 27 -17.32 0.75 9.06
CA CYS A 27 -18.03 1.95 8.69
C CYS A 27 -18.16 2.03 7.15
N ASN A 28 -19.39 1.89 6.66
CA ASN A 28 -19.69 1.96 5.22
C ASN A 28 -19.13 3.21 4.55
N LYS A 29 -19.20 4.38 5.20
CA LYS A 29 -18.65 5.63 4.65
C LYS A 29 -17.13 5.54 4.44
N LYS A 30 -16.40 4.98 5.41
CA LYS A 30 -14.94 4.83 5.31
C LYS A 30 -14.55 3.80 4.24
N ILE A 31 -15.30 2.70 4.18
CA ILE A 31 -15.10 1.66 3.17
C ILE A 31 -15.31 2.24 1.77
N ASN A 32 -16.44 2.92 1.53
CA ASN A 32 -16.77 3.49 0.23
C ASN A 32 -15.71 4.51 -0.20
N ASN A 33 -15.34 5.45 0.69
CA ASN A 33 -14.28 6.42 0.38
C ASN A 33 -12.95 5.74 0.02
N LYS A 34 -12.57 4.65 0.72
CA LYS A 34 -11.35 3.90 0.43
C LYS A 34 -11.42 3.18 -0.91
N ILE A 35 -12.60 2.69 -1.31
CA ILE A 35 -12.84 2.09 -2.62
C ILE A 35 -12.73 3.17 -3.71
N ASP A 36 -13.42 4.30 -3.53
CA ASP A 36 -13.45 5.39 -4.51
C ASP A 36 -12.05 5.97 -4.75
N LEU A 37 -11.26 6.15 -3.69
CA LEU A 37 -9.91 6.70 -3.75
C LEU A 37 -8.82 5.66 -4.05
N SER A 38 -9.15 4.37 -4.16
CA SER A 38 -8.15 3.31 -4.41
C SER A 38 -7.40 3.50 -5.74
N ASN A 39 -8.02 4.21 -6.69
CA ASN A 39 -7.41 4.51 -7.98
C ASN A 39 -6.51 5.74 -7.97
N GLU A 40 -6.68 6.65 -6.99
CA GLU A 40 -5.87 7.87 -6.88
C GLU A 40 -4.47 7.61 -6.28
N ASP A 41 -4.30 6.46 -5.62
CA ASP A 41 -3.01 5.99 -5.09
C ASP A 41 -2.08 5.42 -6.20
N HIS A 42 -2.46 5.56 -7.48
CA HIS A 42 -1.65 5.18 -8.65
C HIS A 42 -0.67 6.28 -9.10
N CYS A 43 -0.38 7.27 -8.27
CA CYS A 43 0.89 7.97 -8.46
C CYS A 43 2.01 6.99 -8.15
N GLY A 44 2.78 6.62 -9.17
CA GLY A 44 4.08 5.97 -8.99
C GLY A 44 4.94 6.74 -7.98
N PRO A 45 6.09 6.19 -7.56
CA PRO A 45 6.91 6.83 -6.53
C PRO A 45 7.08 8.32 -6.84
N CYS A 46 6.72 9.19 -5.90
CA CYS A 46 6.81 10.65 -6.06
C CYS A 46 8.23 11.10 -6.47
N GLY A 47 9.22 10.25 -6.22
CA GLY A 47 10.59 10.40 -6.75
C GLY A 47 10.67 10.46 -8.28
N GLN A 48 9.82 9.74 -9.03
CA GLN A 48 9.88 9.75 -10.50
C GLN A 48 9.52 11.12 -11.08
N TYR A 49 8.50 11.78 -10.52
CA TYR A 49 8.15 13.15 -10.91
C TYR A 49 9.30 14.14 -10.69
N ILE A 50 10.01 14.01 -9.56
CA ILE A 50 11.19 14.85 -9.25
C ILE A 50 12.35 14.51 -10.19
N LEU A 51 12.58 13.22 -10.48
CA LEU A 51 13.62 12.77 -11.42
C LEU A 51 13.36 13.27 -12.84
N ASP A 52 12.11 13.30 -13.28
CA ASP A 52 11.77 13.75 -14.63
C ASP A 52 11.89 15.28 -14.73
N LYS A 53 11.41 16.04 -13.73
CA LYS A 53 11.65 17.49 -13.68
C LYS A 53 13.12 17.88 -13.59
N THR A 54 13.93 17.10 -12.88
CA THR A 54 15.37 17.39 -12.77
C THR A 54 16.11 17.11 -14.08
N LYS A 55 15.69 16.10 -14.85
CA LYS A 55 16.23 15.83 -16.20
C LYS A 55 15.88 16.91 -17.22
N GLU A 56 14.66 17.46 -17.16
CA GLU A 56 14.22 18.55 -18.06
C GLU A 56 15.00 19.86 -17.84
N ASN A 57 15.54 20.07 -16.63
CA ASN A 57 16.32 21.26 -16.28
C ASN A 57 17.83 21.07 -16.48
N ILE A 58 18.28 19.98 -17.10
CA ILE A 58 19.69 19.84 -17.50
C ILE A 58 19.88 20.68 -18.77
N PRO A 59 20.57 21.85 -18.73
CA PRO A 59 20.98 22.50 -19.97
C PRO A 59 21.79 21.47 -20.76
N THR A 60 21.55 21.35 -22.06
CA THR A 60 22.32 20.47 -22.94
C THR A 60 23.78 20.89 -22.91
N ILE A 61 24.53 20.41 -21.92
CA ILE A 61 25.98 20.45 -21.92
C ILE A 61 26.33 19.50 -23.05
N THR A 62 26.59 20.08 -24.22
CA THR A 62 27.27 19.41 -25.30
C THR A 62 28.60 18.93 -24.73
N VAL A 63 28.62 17.67 -24.27
CA VAL A 63 29.86 16.99 -23.94
C VAL A 63 30.61 16.91 -25.26
N LYS A 64 31.46 17.91 -25.52
CA LYS A 64 32.45 17.84 -26.59
C LYS A 64 33.32 16.64 -26.26
N LYS A 65 33.01 15.53 -26.91
CA LYS A 65 33.83 14.32 -26.90
C LYS A 65 35.08 14.67 -27.70
N ASN A 66 36.15 15.05 -26.99
CA ASN A 66 37.46 15.18 -27.62
C ASN A 66 37.92 13.76 -27.96
N ILE A 67 37.95 13.47 -29.26
CA ILE A 67 38.74 12.39 -29.86
C ILE A 67 40.20 12.83 -29.84
#